data_AF-A0A318TJJ7-F1
#
_entry.id   AF-A0A318TJJ7-F1
#
_cell.length_a   1.000
_cell.length_b   1.000
_cell.length_c   1.000
_cell.angle_alpha   90.00
_cell.angle_beta   90.00
_cell.angle_gamma   90.00
#
_symmetry.space_group_name_H-M   'P 1'
#
loop_
_entity.id
_entity.type
_entity.pdbx_description
1 polymer ?
#
loop_
_entity_poly.entity_id
_entity_poly.type
_entity_poly.pdbx_seq_one_letter_code
_entity_poly.pdbx_strand_id
1 'polypeptide(L)'
;MQRFDQLYRVWRGDNLGSAEFWNVRLKDIDIRLDARERDAEKIDRAAQELIAIGIQRVNVTFNPLIQQSQQAMADATQLLHDAQAAVQVTINEGASNFNAAIDAANANLSAFISEATEQLGAALAGGVDAGTISSPRPQKIKLLRSTIQGEVPTSLGSGEVAINEADNKLFWRNVGGEVCSLPLATLLSVIKDAPASFDTFKKVADGLAARVLIYGNQTLQGGFAATSGDVGSISGGSYKPIPATGNFQHIVNNGAHTLSPPDAPGSFVVEYTNGASAGALTTSGFAKVTGASYTATAGHKFLMFITRTNSASHLHIQALQ
;
A
#
# COMPACT_ATOMS: atom_id res chain seq x y z
N MET A 1 -44.85 -37.63 36.51
CA MET A 1 -45.12 -37.53 37.96
C MET A 1 -46.41 -38.30 38.31
N GLN A 2 -46.36 -39.63 38.40
CA GLN A 2 -47.44 -40.44 38.97
C GLN A 2 -46.93 -41.03 40.28
N ARG A 3 -46.94 -40.30 41.41
CA ARG A 3 -46.25 -40.82 42.62
C ARG A 3 -46.85 -40.54 43.99
N PHE A 4 -47.66 -39.50 44.22
CA PHE A 4 -48.13 -39.22 45.59
C PHE A 4 -49.25 -40.15 46.07
N ASP A 5 -50.29 -40.36 45.26
CA ASP A 5 -51.51 -41.03 45.73
C ASP A 5 -51.40 -42.56 45.90
N GLN A 6 -50.43 -43.20 45.25
CA GLN A 6 -50.29 -44.66 45.28
C GLN A 6 -49.16 -45.17 46.20
N LEU A 7 -48.09 -44.39 46.41
CA LEU A 7 -46.90 -44.83 47.16
C LEU A 7 -46.78 -44.21 48.56
N TYR A 8 -47.42 -43.06 48.81
CA TYR A 8 -47.28 -42.33 50.09
C TYR A 8 -48.49 -42.42 51.01
N ARG A 9 -49.64 -42.89 50.51
CA ARG A 9 -50.88 -42.99 51.28
C ARG A 9 -50.75 -44.10 52.32
N VAL A 10 -51.03 -43.77 53.58
CA VAL A 10 -51.08 -44.74 54.68
C VAL A 10 -52.46 -45.38 54.68
N TRP A 11 -52.51 -46.70 54.51
CA TRP A 11 -53.74 -47.47 54.62
C TRP A 11 -53.89 -48.05 56.03
N ARG A 12 -55.12 -48.32 56.45
CA ARG A 12 -55.35 -49.02 57.71
C ARG A 12 -54.80 -50.45 57.59
N GLY A 13 -53.82 -50.80 58.41
CA GLY A 13 -53.16 -52.11 58.41
C GLY A 13 -51.71 -52.08 57.91
N ASP A 14 -51.22 -50.96 57.37
CA ASP A 14 -49.82 -50.84 56.95
C ASP A 14 -48.88 -50.89 58.16
N ASN A 15 -47.83 -51.70 58.06
CA ASN A 15 -46.79 -51.77 59.07
C ASN A 15 -45.81 -50.59 58.92
N LEU A 16 -46.09 -49.50 59.63
CA LEU A 16 -45.24 -48.30 59.68
C LEU A 16 -43.85 -48.53 60.28
N GLY A 17 -43.62 -49.67 60.94
CA GLY A 17 -42.31 -50.09 61.44
C GLY A 17 -41.51 -50.96 60.46
N SER A 18 -42.08 -51.33 59.31
CA SER A 18 -41.36 -52.14 58.31
C SER A 18 -40.31 -51.31 57.57
N ALA A 19 -39.13 -51.88 57.37
CA ALA A 19 -38.04 -51.21 56.65
C ALA A 19 -38.42 -50.89 55.19
N GLU A 20 -39.22 -51.75 54.54
CA GLU A 20 -39.66 -51.56 53.16
C GLU A 20 -40.52 -50.31 52.97
N PHE A 21 -41.37 -49.98 53.96
CA PHE A 21 -42.20 -48.77 53.94
C PHE A 21 -41.37 -47.48 53.96
N TRP A 22 -40.26 -47.45 54.71
CA TRP A 22 -39.38 -46.28 54.80
C TRP A 22 -38.36 -46.19 53.66
N ASN A 23 -37.83 -47.33 53.20
CA ASN A 23 -36.80 -47.37 52.15
C ASN A 23 -37.23 -46.70 50.85
N VAL A 24 -38.49 -46.90 50.44
CA VAL A 24 -39.01 -46.28 49.21
C VAL A 24 -39.07 -44.74 49.32
N ARG A 25 -39.48 -44.23 50.49
CA ARG A 25 -39.57 -42.78 50.75
C ARG A 25 -38.19 -42.14 50.85
N LEU A 26 -37.27 -42.78 51.57
CA LEU A 26 -35.89 -42.30 51.70
C LEU A 26 -35.18 -42.28 50.34
N LYS A 27 -35.38 -43.30 49.50
CA LYS A 27 -34.84 -43.34 48.13
C LYS A 27 -35.40 -42.20 47.25
N ASP A 28 -36.68 -41.87 47.37
CA ASP A 28 -37.25 -40.76 46.59
C ASP A 28 -36.76 -39.39 47.11
N ILE A 29 -36.60 -39.24 48.43
CA ILE A 29 -35.96 -38.05 49.03
C ILE A 29 -34.53 -37.90 48.52
N ASP A 30 -33.76 -38.99 48.49
CA ASP A 30 -32.38 -39.02 48.02
C ASP A 30 -32.28 -38.60 46.54
N ILE A 31 -33.13 -39.17 45.67
CA ILE A 31 -33.20 -38.78 44.25
C ILE A 31 -33.56 -37.30 44.07
N ARG A 32 -34.46 -36.76 44.91
CA ARG A 32 -34.84 -35.35 44.88
C ARG A 32 -33.72 -34.44 45.39
N LEU A 33 -32.97 -34.89 46.39
CA LEU A 33 -31.82 -34.16 46.93
C LEU A 33 -30.70 -34.10 45.90
N ASP A 34 -30.33 -35.24 45.30
CA ASP A 34 -29.35 -35.32 44.21
C ASP A 34 -29.76 -34.45 43.00
N ALA A 35 -31.05 -34.42 42.65
CA ALA A 35 -31.54 -33.50 41.61
C ALA A 35 -31.35 -32.01 42.00
N ARG A 36 -31.54 -31.65 43.28
CA ARG A 36 -31.33 -30.29 43.78
C ARG A 36 -29.85 -29.91 43.82
N GLU A 37 -28.99 -30.82 44.22
CA GLU A 37 -27.53 -30.63 44.22
C GLU A 37 -27.03 -30.40 42.79
N ARG A 38 -27.47 -31.22 41.83
CA ARG A 38 -27.12 -31.03 40.42
C ARG A 38 -27.66 -29.73 39.83
N ASP A 39 -28.82 -29.25 40.28
CA ASP A 39 -29.33 -27.96 39.85
C ASP A 39 -28.53 -26.79 40.46
N ALA A 40 -28.07 -26.91 41.71
CA ALA A 40 -27.17 -25.92 42.32
C ALA A 40 -25.82 -25.84 41.56
N GLU A 41 -25.22 -26.99 41.21
CA GLU A 41 -23.98 -27.01 40.42
C GLU A 41 -24.12 -26.34 39.04
N LYS A 42 -25.28 -26.48 38.40
CA LYS A 42 -25.56 -25.80 37.12
C LYS A 42 -25.65 -24.29 37.29
N ILE A 43 -26.26 -23.83 38.37
CA ILE A 43 -26.36 -22.40 38.69
C ILE A 43 -24.97 -21.81 38.92
N ASP A 44 -24.13 -22.50 39.70
CA ASP A 44 -22.76 -22.06 39.96
C ASP A 44 -21.93 -22.01 38.67
N ARG A 45 -22.06 -23.02 37.81
CA ARG A 45 -21.41 -23.03 36.49
C ARG A 45 -21.87 -21.87 35.61
N ALA A 46 -23.18 -21.62 35.54
CA ALA A 46 -23.75 -20.51 34.78
C ALA A 46 -23.25 -19.15 35.30
N ALA A 47 -23.11 -19.00 36.63
CA ALA A 47 -22.56 -17.79 37.24
C ALA A 47 -21.08 -17.56 36.85
N GLN A 48 -20.27 -18.62 36.86
CA GLN A 48 -18.86 -18.53 36.43
C GLN A 48 -18.73 -18.16 34.94
N GLU A 49 -19.58 -18.73 34.08
CA GLU A 49 -19.62 -18.37 32.65
C GLU A 49 -20.00 -16.89 32.45
N LEU A 50 -20.97 -16.40 33.20
CA LEU A 50 -21.38 -14.99 33.19
C LEU A 50 -20.25 -14.05 33.59
N ILE A 51 -19.49 -14.40 34.64
CA ILE A 51 -18.31 -13.64 35.07
C ILE A 51 -17.25 -13.64 33.97
N ALA A 52 -16.96 -14.80 33.37
CA ALA A 52 -15.97 -14.92 32.30
C ALA A 52 -16.34 -14.08 31.06
N ILE A 53 -17.61 -14.12 30.64
CA ILE A 53 -18.14 -13.31 29.55
C ILE A 53 -18.05 -11.81 29.90
N GLY A 54 -18.36 -11.45 31.15
CA GLY A 54 -18.23 -10.07 31.65
C GLY A 54 -16.81 -9.55 31.49
N ILE A 55 -15.81 -10.31 31.95
CA ILE A 55 -14.39 -9.96 31.82
C ILE A 55 -13.98 -9.84 30.34
N GLN A 56 -14.42 -10.78 29.49
CA GLN A 56 -14.13 -10.70 28.05
C GLN A 56 -14.70 -9.43 27.42
N ARG A 57 -15.96 -9.08 27.72
CA ARG A 57 -16.59 -7.86 27.19
C ARG A 57 -15.84 -6.61 27.63
N VAL A 58 -15.47 -6.53 28.91
CA VAL A 58 -14.65 -5.43 29.43
C VAL A 58 -13.34 -5.33 28.64
N ASN A 59 -12.61 -6.43 28.46
CA ASN A 59 -11.36 -6.41 27.69
C ASN A 59 -11.55 -5.99 26.22
N VAL A 60 -12.59 -6.50 25.56
CA VAL A 60 -12.90 -6.16 24.16
C VAL A 60 -13.30 -4.69 24.01
N THR A 61 -13.98 -4.10 24.99
CA THR A 61 -14.37 -2.69 24.95
C THR A 61 -13.24 -1.74 25.34
N PHE A 62 -12.46 -2.06 26.38
CA PHE A 62 -11.45 -1.13 26.92
C PHE A 62 -10.09 -1.22 26.24
N ASN A 63 -9.64 -2.40 25.78
CA ASN A 63 -8.34 -2.51 25.09
C ASN A 63 -8.22 -1.62 23.84
N PRO A 64 -9.20 -1.55 22.92
CA PRO A 64 -9.07 -0.67 21.75
C PRO A 64 -9.05 0.81 22.13
N LEU A 65 -9.78 1.22 23.18
CA LEU A 65 -9.75 2.60 23.68
C LEU A 65 -8.38 2.97 24.26
N ILE A 66 -7.77 2.05 25.01
CA ILE A 66 -6.40 2.23 25.53
C ILE A 66 -5.40 2.35 24.37
N GLN A 67 -5.50 1.49 23.36
CA GLN A 67 -4.63 1.55 22.17
C GLN A 67 -4.82 2.85 21.39
N GLN A 68 -6.07 3.31 21.23
CA GLN A 68 -6.37 4.57 20.56
C GLN A 68 -5.78 5.76 21.34
N SER A 69 -5.87 5.76 22.67
CA SER A 69 -5.27 6.80 23.50
C SER A 69 -3.74 6.80 23.41
N GLN A 70 -3.10 5.63 23.38
CA GLN A 70 -1.65 5.51 23.21
C GLN A 70 -1.22 6.02 21.83
N GLN A 71 -1.97 5.70 20.78
CA GLN A 71 -1.69 6.19 19.43
C GLN A 71 -1.86 7.70 19.35
N ALA A 72 -2.94 8.26 19.90
CA ALA A 72 -3.17 9.70 19.91
C ALA A 72 -2.05 10.45 20.67
N MET A 73 -1.53 9.88 21.75
CA MET A 73 -0.36 10.42 22.46
C MET A 73 0.92 10.36 21.61
N ALA A 74 1.15 9.26 20.89
CA ALA A 74 2.29 9.13 19.99
C ALA A 74 2.22 10.16 18.85
N ASP A 75 1.04 10.30 18.23
CA ASP A 75 0.80 11.28 17.16
C ASP A 75 0.98 12.72 17.66
N ALA A 76 0.47 13.05 18.86
CA ALA A 76 0.67 14.36 19.47
C ALA A 76 2.15 14.65 19.75
N THR A 77 2.91 13.64 20.19
CA THR A 77 4.35 13.76 20.43
C THR A 77 5.10 13.98 19.12
N GLN A 78 4.73 13.25 18.06
CA GLN A 78 5.31 13.43 16.73
C GLN A 78 5.00 14.82 16.18
N LEU A 79 3.77 15.31 16.33
CA LEU A 79 3.39 16.65 15.90
C LEU A 79 4.16 17.74 16.66
N LEU A 80 4.41 17.55 17.96
CA LEU A 80 5.26 18.44 18.75
C LEU A 80 6.72 18.40 18.27
N HIS A 81 7.25 17.22 17.94
CA HIS A 81 8.60 17.07 17.41
C HIS A 81 8.74 17.72 16.02
N ASP A 82 7.78 17.50 15.13
CA ASP A 82 7.75 18.10 13.80
C ASP A 82 7.54 19.62 13.87
N ALA A 83 6.71 20.09 14.82
CA ALA A 83 6.57 21.51 15.11
C ALA A 83 7.86 22.11 15.68
N GLN A 84 8.60 21.40 16.55
CA GLN A 84 9.92 21.85 17.00
C GLN A 84 10.94 21.89 15.86
N ALA A 85 10.91 20.92 14.95
CA ALA A 85 11.75 20.92 13.75
C ALA A 85 11.38 22.06 12.77
N ALA A 86 10.09 22.41 12.66
CA ALA A 86 9.64 23.52 11.83
C ALA A 86 9.81 24.90 12.52
N VAL A 87 9.78 24.95 13.86
CA VAL A 87 10.04 26.13 14.70
C VAL A 87 11.54 26.33 14.94
N GLN A 88 12.39 25.37 14.55
CA GLN A 88 13.67 25.74 13.92
C GLN A 88 13.38 26.43 12.58
N VAL A 89 12.71 27.58 12.67
CA VAL A 89 12.89 28.66 11.72
C VAL A 89 14.38 28.74 11.52
N THR A 90 14.74 28.66 10.25
CA THR A 90 16.03 28.83 9.63
C THR A 90 16.74 30.11 10.08
N ILE A 91 17.04 30.27 11.36
CA ILE A 91 17.91 31.33 11.86
C ILE A 91 19.35 30.99 11.47
N ASN A 92 19.66 29.69 11.28
CA ASN A 92 20.97 29.25 10.86
C ASN A 92 21.22 29.33 9.35
N GLU A 93 20.29 29.00 8.45
CA GLU A 93 20.56 29.19 7.01
C GLU A 93 20.33 30.66 6.56
N GLY A 94 19.62 31.49 7.34
CA GLY A 94 19.53 32.93 7.05
C GLY A 94 20.81 33.69 7.43
N ALA A 95 21.31 33.48 8.65
CA ALA A 95 22.47 34.23 9.16
C ALA A 95 23.80 33.77 8.57
N SER A 96 23.97 32.46 8.31
CA SER A 96 25.18 31.96 7.62
C SER A 96 25.25 32.41 6.18
N ASN A 97 24.10 32.53 5.49
CA ASN A 97 24.04 33.08 4.13
C ASN A 97 24.28 34.60 4.10
N PHE A 98 23.82 35.35 5.11
CA PHE A 98 24.10 36.79 5.18
C PHE A 98 25.58 37.06 5.47
N ASN A 99 26.19 36.33 6.40
CA ASN A 99 27.62 36.46 6.69
C ASN A 99 28.48 35.97 5.51
N ALA A 100 28.13 34.84 4.88
CA ALA A 100 28.83 34.37 3.68
C ALA A 100 28.67 35.33 2.49
N ALA A 101 27.51 35.97 2.33
CA ALA A 101 27.30 36.99 1.32
C ALA A 101 28.08 38.28 1.62
N ILE A 102 28.18 38.69 2.89
CA ILE A 102 29.02 39.81 3.34
C ILE A 102 30.49 39.48 3.10
N ASP A 103 30.95 38.28 3.44
CA ASP A 103 32.33 37.85 3.24
C ASP A 103 32.69 37.77 1.76
N ALA A 104 31.78 37.25 0.93
CA ALA A 104 31.94 37.25 -0.53
C ALA A 104 31.94 38.68 -1.11
N ALA A 105 31.07 39.56 -0.61
CA ALA A 105 31.05 40.97 -1.03
C ALA A 105 32.33 41.70 -0.63
N ASN A 106 32.86 41.44 0.58
CA ASN A 106 34.11 42.01 1.07
C ASN A 106 35.32 41.47 0.28
N ALA A 107 35.33 40.19 -0.07
CA ALA A 107 36.36 39.59 -0.92
C ALA A 107 36.35 40.23 -2.33
N ASN A 108 35.17 40.39 -2.94
CA ASN A 108 35.02 41.04 -4.24
C ASN A 108 35.45 42.51 -4.22
N LEU A 109 35.07 43.25 -3.17
CA LEU A 109 35.47 44.65 -3.00
C LEU A 109 36.99 44.79 -2.82
N SER A 110 37.60 43.89 -2.05
CA SER A 110 39.06 43.87 -1.84
C SER A 110 39.82 43.56 -3.11
N ALA A 111 39.35 42.60 -3.92
CA ALA A 111 39.91 42.29 -5.22
C ALA A 111 39.81 43.48 -6.18
N PHE A 112 38.65 44.14 -6.23
CA PHE A 112 38.45 45.34 -7.04
C PHE A 112 39.38 46.49 -6.63
N ILE A 113 39.53 46.75 -5.33
CA ILE A 113 40.45 47.78 -4.82
C ILE A 113 41.90 47.45 -5.18
N SER A 114 42.30 46.18 -5.08
CA SER A 114 43.64 45.74 -5.46
C SER A 114 43.90 45.98 -6.95
N GLU A 115 42.98 45.57 -7.81
CA GLU A 115 43.07 45.75 -9.26
C GLU A 115 43.08 47.24 -9.64
N ALA A 116 42.21 48.05 -9.02
CA ALA A 116 42.19 49.50 -9.23
C ALA A 116 43.49 50.17 -8.78
N THR A 117 44.08 49.72 -7.68
CA THR A 117 45.36 50.24 -7.17
C THR A 117 46.52 49.85 -8.08
N GLU A 118 46.51 48.64 -8.63
CA GLU A 118 47.50 48.18 -9.59
C GLU A 118 47.39 48.94 -10.92
N GLN A 119 46.17 49.16 -11.42
CA GLN A 119 45.93 49.96 -12.61
C GLN A 119 46.35 51.43 -12.41
N LEU A 120 46.08 52.01 -11.23
CA LEU A 120 46.51 53.36 -10.91
C LEU A 120 48.04 53.44 -10.80
N GLY A 121 48.69 52.45 -10.17
CA GLY A 121 50.15 52.34 -10.10
C GLY A 121 50.79 52.21 -11.47
N ALA A 122 50.20 51.41 -12.36
CA ALA A 122 50.64 51.27 -13.75
C ALA A 122 50.46 52.58 -14.54
N ALA A 123 49.34 53.29 -14.35
CA ALA A 123 49.07 54.57 -15.00
C ALA A 123 49.96 55.73 -14.49
N LEU A 124 50.45 55.64 -13.24
CA LEU A 124 51.41 56.59 -12.67
C LEU A 124 52.86 56.27 -13.09
N ALA A 125 53.20 54.99 -13.27
CA ALA A 125 54.53 54.55 -13.68
C ALA A 125 54.77 54.64 -15.20
N GLY A 126 53.72 54.47 -16.01
CA GLY A 126 53.75 54.64 -17.45
C GLY A 126 52.94 55.88 -17.84
N GLY A 127 53.60 56.93 -18.32
CA GLY A 127 52.95 58.15 -18.80
C GLY A 127 51.71 57.87 -19.64
N VAL A 128 50.59 58.46 -19.23
CA VAL A 128 49.22 58.14 -19.64
C VAL A 128 49.04 58.22 -21.15
N ASP A 129 48.73 57.10 -21.81
CA ASP A 129 48.06 57.09 -23.11
C ASP A 129 46.60 56.67 -22.90
N ALA A 130 45.66 57.58 -23.18
CA ALA A 130 44.28 57.57 -22.70
C ALA A 130 43.34 56.53 -23.36
N GLY A 131 43.88 55.44 -23.92
CA GLY A 131 43.15 54.54 -24.82
C GLY A 131 42.51 53.29 -24.20
N THR A 132 42.76 52.94 -22.94
CA THR A 132 42.44 51.60 -22.43
C THR A 132 41.87 51.57 -21.00
N ILE A 133 40.78 52.31 -20.75
CA ILE A 133 39.92 52.02 -19.58
C ILE A 133 38.69 51.26 -20.08
N SER A 134 38.78 49.93 -20.06
CA SER A 134 37.69 49.02 -20.41
C SER A 134 36.87 48.69 -19.16
N SER A 135 35.63 49.21 -19.06
CA SER A 135 34.69 48.87 -17.99
C SER A 135 34.23 47.39 -18.07
N PRO A 136 34.06 46.65 -16.95
CA PRO A 136 33.67 45.25 -16.98
C PRO A 136 32.18 45.12 -17.32
N ARG A 137 31.87 44.75 -18.57
CA ARG A 137 30.51 44.32 -18.96
C ARG A 137 30.30 42.85 -18.56
N PRO A 138 29.07 42.43 -18.21
CA PRO A 138 28.76 41.02 -17.96
C PRO A 138 29.12 40.18 -19.18
N GLN A 139 30.00 39.20 -19.00
CA GLN A 139 30.51 38.40 -20.11
C GLN A 139 29.39 37.53 -20.68
N LYS A 140 29.05 37.75 -21.95
CA LYS A 140 28.17 36.83 -22.69
C LYS A 140 28.93 35.51 -22.83
N ILE A 141 28.37 34.42 -22.31
CA ILE A 141 28.90 33.07 -22.54
C ILE A 141 28.81 32.80 -24.04
N LYS A 142 29.95 32.79 -24.73
CA LYS A 142 30.03 32.39 -26.13
C LYS A 142 30.12 30.87 -26.20
N LEU A 143 29.25 30.29 -27.03
CA LEU A 143 29.28 28.87 -27.36
C LEU A 143 29.95 28.71 -28.72
N LEU A 144 31.13 28.08 -28.74
CA LEU A 144 31.84 27.78 -29.98
C LEU A 144 31.59 26.31 -30.38
N ARG A 145 31.58 26.02 -31.68
CA ARG A 145 31.45 24.65 -32.21
C ARG A 145 32.56 24.34 -33.21
N SER A 146 33.12 23.14 -33.14
CA SER A 146 34.03 22.60 -34.16
C SER A 146 33.58 21.20 -34.59
N THR A 147 33.87 20.87 -35.85
CA THR A 147 33.62 19.56 -36.47
C THR A 147 34.93 18.89 -36.94
N ILE A 148 36.09 19.45 -36.58
CA ILE A 148 37.41 18.93 -36.96
C ILE A 148 37.99 18.13 -35.78
N GLN A 149 38.44 16.90 -36.06
CA GLN A 149 38.97 15.99 -35.04
C GLN A 149 40.31 16.47 -34.46
N GLY A 150 40.46 16.43 -33.13
CA GLY A 150 41.67 16.82 -32.40
C GLY A 150 41.90 18.33 -32.29
N GLU A 151 41.05 19.14 -32.91
CA GLU A 151 41.11 20.58 -32.79
C GLU A 151 40.48 21.01 -31.47
N VAL A 152 41.33 21.26 -30.47
CA VAL A 152 40.96 22.11 -29.35
C VAL A 152 40.80 23.52 -29.92
N PRO A 153 39.66 24.21 -29.77
CA PRO A 153 39.52 25.57 -30.29
C PRO A 153 40.61 26.44 -29.69
N THR A 154 41.65 26.74 -30.47
CA THR A 154 42.81 27.51 -30.03
C THR A 154 42.42 28.94 -29.66
N SER A 155 41.23 29.36 -30.09
CA SER A 155 40.55 30.61 -29.78
C SER A 155 39.73 30.62 -28.49
N LEU A 156 39.64 29.52 -27.72
CA LEU A 156 38.80 29.48 -26.52
C LEU A 156 39.35 30.43 -25.45
N GLY A 157 38.63 31.50 -25.16
CA GLY A 157 38.95 32.43 -24.08
C GLY A 157 38.65 31.88 -22.69
N SER A 158 39.13 32.55 -21.65
CA SER A 158 38.70 32.27 -20.27
C SER A 158 37.20 32.56 -20.13
N GLY A 159 36.45 31.62 -19.55
CA GLY A 159 34.98 31.71 -19.41
C GLY A 159 34.17 31.32 -20.65
N GLU A 160 34.82 30.89 -21.74
CA GLU A 160 34.15 30.38 -22.93
C GLU A 160 34.01 28.85 -22.89
N VAL A 161 32.95 28.35 -23.53
CA VAL A 161 32.65 26.91 -23.63
C VAL A 161 32.56 26.52 -25.11
N ALA A 162 33.16 25.40 -25.48
CA ALA A 162 33.10 24.88 -26.84
C ALA A 162 32.69 23.41 -26.89
N ILE A 163 32.02 23.03 -27.98
CA ILE A 163 31.66 21.65 -28.30
C ILE A 163 32.44 21.24 -29.54
N ASN A 164 33.18 20.13 -29.47
CA ASN A 164 33.72 19.47 -30.65
C ASN A 164 32.87 18.23 -30.94
N GLU A 165 32.15 18.27 -32.05
CA GLU A 165 31.24 17.20 -32.46
C GLU A 165 32.00 15.98 -33.03
N ALA A 166 33.17 16.20 -33.65
CA ALA A 166 34.01 15.12 -34.15
C ALA A 166 34.69 14.33 -33.02
N ASP A 167 35.13 15.02 -31.98
CA ASP A 167 35.76 14.40 -30.81
C ASP A 167 34.75 13.94 -29.74
N ASN A 168 33.47 14.28 -29.90
CA ASN A 168 32.41 14.09 -28.89
C ASN A 168 32.81 14.61 -27.52
N LYS A 169 33.34 15.83 -27.44
CA LYS A 169 33.84 16.43 -26.20
C LYS A 169 33.34 17.86 -26.02
N LEU A 170 33.06 18.20 -24.76
CA LEU A 170 32.90 19.57 -24.30
C LEU A 170 34.26 20.08 -23.80
N PHE A 171 34.63 21.29 -24.17
CA PHE A 171 35.85 21.96 -23.73
C PHE A 171 35.51 23.26 -23.02
N TRP A 172 36.27 23.58 -21.98
CA TRP A 172 36.25 24.88 -21.27
C TRP A 172 37.66 25.21 -20.80
N ARG A 173 37.94 26.47 -20.47
CA ARG A 173 39.17 26.82 -19.74
C ARG A 173 38.89 27.01 -18.26
N ASN A 174 39.78 26.49 -17.41
CA ASN A 174 39.73 26.77 -15.98
C ASN A 174 40.24 28.19 -15.66
N VAL A 175 40.14 28.60 -14.40
CA VAL A 175 40.61 29.91 -13.93
C VAL A 175 42.13 30.10 -14.13
N GLY A 176 42.89 29.00 -14.18
CA GLY A 176 44.33 28.99 -14.50
C GLY A 176 44.65 29.06 -16.00
N GLY A 177 43.64 29.13 -16.87
CA GLY A 177 43.81 29.20 -18.33
C GLY A 177 44.10 27.86 -19.01
N GLU A 178 44.11 26.75 -18.29
CA GLU A 178 44.29 25.41 -18.88
C GLU A 178 43.00 24.96 -19.58
N VAL A 179 43.13 24.24 -20.69
CA VAL A 179 41.97 23.66 -21.37
C VAL A 179 41.57 22.36 -20.68
N CYS A 180 40.38 22.36 -20.10
CA CYS A 180 39.72 21.17 -19.60
C CYS A 180 38.81 20.59 -20.68
N SER A 181 38.60 19.27 -20.65
CA SER A 181 37.67 18.59 -21.55
C SER A 181 36.88 17.51 -20.83
N LEU A 182 35.64 17.32 -21.23
CA LEU A 182 34.75 16.27 -20.75
C LEU A 182 34.14 15.54 -21.96
N PRO A 183 34.23 14.21 -22.04
CA PRO A 183 33.51 13.46 -23.06
C PRO A 183 32.00 13.72 -22.96
N LEU A 184 31.35 13.93 -24.09
CA LEU A 184 29.91 14.21 -24.17
C LEU A 184 29.08 13.01 -23.68
N ALA A 185 29.59 11.79 -23.84
CA ALA A 185 29.01 10.59 -23.25
C ALA A 185 29.02 10.63 -21.70
N THR A 186 30.08 11.19 -21.10
CA THR A 186 30.18 11.40 -19.65
C THR A 186 29.31 12.57 -19.19
N LEU A 187 29.14 13.61 -20.02
CA LEU A 187 28.16 14.66 -19.75
C LEU A 187 26.73 14.08 -19.71
N LEU A 188 26.41 13.15 -20.61
CA LEU A 188 25.11 12.49 -20.64
C LEU A 188 24.85 11.65 -19.38
N SER A 189 25.87 11.02 -18.78
CA SER A 189 25.72 10.37 -17.47
C SER A 189 25.54 11.38 -16.34
N VAL A 190 26.31 12.49 -16.33
CA VAL A 190 26.17 13.53 -15.30
C VAL A 190 24.81 14.25 -15.36
N ILE A 191 24.22 14.44 -16.55
CA ILE A 191 22.87 15.00 -16.72
C ILE A 191 21.79 13.98 -16.31
N LYS A 192 22.00 12.68 -16.52
CA LYS A 192 21.11 11.64 -15.98
C LYS A 192 21.13 11.59 -14.45
N ASP A 193 22.26 11.99 -13.86
CA ASP A 193 22.46 12.10 -12.42
C ASP A 193 22.15 13.51 -11.86
N ALA A 194 21.59 14.41 -12.67
CA ALA A 194 21.13 15.73 -12.24
C ALA A 194 20.04 15.61 -11.14
N PRO A 195 19.95 16.57 -10.19
CA PRO A 195 19.33 16.36 -8.88
C PRO A 195 17.88 15.84 -8.96
N ALA A 196 17.57 14.93 -8.03
CA ALA A 196 16.37 14.11 -7.92
C ALA A 196 15.01 14.84 -7.87
N SER A 197 14.95 16.16 -8.01
CA SER A 197 13.70 16.94 -7.94
C SER A 197 12.74 16.65 -9.10
N PHE A 198 13.23 16.27 -10.28
CA PHE A 198 12.37 15.77 -11.38
C PHE A 198 11.97 14.30 -11.21
N ASP A 199 12.77 13.52 -10.50
CA ASP A 199 12.52 12.11 -10.20
C ASP A 199 11.47 11.96 -9.08
N THR A 200 11.30 12.98 -8.23
CA THR A 200 10.29 13.00 -7.16
C THR A 200 8.86 12.82 -7.68
N PHE A 201 8.47 13.46 -8.79
CA PHE A 201 7.10 13.28 -9.32
C PHE A 201 6.87 11.88 -9.88
N LYS A 202 7.87 11.30 -10.54
CA LYS A 202 7.79 9.93 -11.03
C LYS A 202 7.79 8.92 -9.87
N LYS A 203 8.65 9.11 -8.87
CA LYS A 203 8.66 8.30 -7.63
C LYS A 203 7.39 8.44 -6.81
N VAL A 204 6.78 9.63 -6.77
CA VAL A 204 5.47 9.87 -6.12
C VAL A 204 4.35 9.21 -6.92
N ALA A 205 4.36 9.28 -8.26
CA ALA A 205 3.36 8.61 -9.09
C ALA A 205 3.49 7.07 -9.03
N ASP A 206 4.70 6.55 -9.18
CA ASP A 206 5.02 5.12 -9.06
C ASP A 206 4.76 4.63 -7.63
N GLY A 207 5.07 5.45 -6.63
CA GLY A 207 4.76 5.19 -5.22
C GLY A 207 3.27 5.23 -4.91
N LEU A 208 2.51 6.15 -5.47
CA LEU A 208 1.06 6.23 -5.28
C LEU A 208 0.37 5.03 -5.95
N ALA A 209 0.78 4.68 -7.16
CA ALA A 209 0.28 3.49 -7.86
C ALA A 209 0.60 2.19 -7.08
N ALA A 210 1.82 2.07 -6.52
CA ALA A 210 2.20 0.93 -5.70
C ALA A 210 1.47 0.89 -4.35
N ARG A 211 1.25 2.03 -3.69
CA ARG A 211 0.54 2.10 -2.40
C ARG A 211 -0.97 1.84 -2.55
N VAL A 212 -1.57 2.14 -3.69
CA VAL A 212 -2.99 1.80 -3.97
C VAL A 212 -3.18 0.29 -4.18
N LEU A 213 -2.15 -0.46 -4.60
CA LEU A 213 -2.23 -1.91 -4.84
C LEU A 213 -1.79 -2.82 -3.68
N ILE A 214 -0.99 -2.32 -2.71
CA ILE A 214 -0.27 -3.19 -1.77
C ILE A 214 -0.86 -3.23 -0.35
N TYR A 215 -1.59 -2.21 0.10
CA TYR A 215 -2.15 -2.25 1.45
C TYR A 215 -3.53 -2.94 1.43
N GLY A 216 -3.59 -4.17 1.95
CA GLY A 216 -4.85 -4.73 2.46
C GLY A 216 -5.47 -3.81 3.52
N ASN A 217 -6.73 -4.06 3.91
CA ASN A 217 -7.48 -3.23 4.86
C ASN A 217 -7.91 -1.83 4.34
N GLN A 218 -8.05 -1.67 3.03
CA GLN A 218 -8.70 -0.48 2.45
C GLN A 218 -10.20 -0.51 2.80
N THR A 219 -10.64 0.43 3.64
CA THR A 219 -12.06 0.70 3.84
C THR A 219 -12.52 1.64 2.73
N LEU A 220 -13.22 1.12 1.73
CA LEU A 220 -13.85 1.94 0.71
C LEU A 220 -15.06 2.66 1.34
N GLN A 221 -14.96 3.98 1.54
CA GLN A 221 -16.01 4.79 2.19
C GLN A 221 -17.19 5.10 1.25
N GLY A 222 -17.22 4.53 0.04
CA GLY A 222 -18.29 4.70 -0.95
C GLY A 222 -18.48 3.47 -1.82
N GLY A 223 -19.50 3.49 -2.67
CA GLY A 223 -19.73 2.43 -3.66
C GLY A 223 -18.65 2.45 -4.74
N PHE A 224 -18.19 1.27 -5.17
CA PHE A 224 -17.28 1.13 -6.30
C PHE A 224 -18.01 0.50 -7.49
N ALA A 225 -17.81 1.07 -8.68
CA ALA A 225 -18.18 0.40 -9.91
C ALA A 225 -17.12 -0.66 -10.23
N ALA A 226 -17.54 -1.83 -10.70
CA ALA A 226 -16.65 -2.85 -11.22
C ALA A 226 -16.96 -3.08 -12.69
N THR A 227 -15.93 -3.05 -13.54
CA THR A 227 -16.06 -3.46 -14.94
C THR A 227 -15.99 -4.98 -15.00
N SER A 228 -16.95 -5.61 -15.68
CA SER A 228 -16.92 -7.06 -15.91
C SER A 228 -15.83 -7.40 -16.91
N GLY A 229 -14.90 -8.27 -16.54
CA GLY A 229 -13.86 -8.77 -17.43
C GLY A 229 -14.43 -9.72 -18.48
N ASP A 230 -14.09 -9.50 -19.75
CA ASP A 230 -14.46 -10.40 -20.85
C ASP A 230 -13.45 -11.56 -20.95
N VAL A 231 -13.92 -12.78 -20.71
CA VAL A 231 -13.13 -14.01 -20.86
C VAL A 231 -13.20 -14.55 -22.29
N GLY A 232 -14.13 -14.04 -23.09
CA GLY A 232 -14.40 -14.48 -24.45
C GLY A 232 -15.17 -15.80 -24.50
N SER A 233 -14.94 -16.55 -25.57
CA SER A 233 -15.63 -17.81 -25.85
C SER A 233 -14.74 -19.01 -25.52
N ILE A 234 -15.25 -19.94 -24.71
CA ILE A 234 -14.56 -21.19 -24.39
C ILE A 234 -15.24 -22.36 -25.10
N SER A 235 -14.45 -23.11 -25.86
CA SER A 235 -14.87 -24.31 -26.59
C SER A 235 -14.21 -25.61 -26.08
N GLY A 236 -13.40 -25.54 -25.03
CA GLY A 236 -12.70 -26.68 -24.45
C GLY A 236 -11.77 -26.33 -23.29
N GLY A 237 -11.12 -27.33 -22.70
CA GLY A 237 -10.07 -27.15 -21.70
C GLY A 237 -10.58 -26.82 -20.29
N SER A 238 -9.81 -26.03 -19.55
CA SER A 238 -10.13 -25.60 -18.18
C SER A 238 -10.06 -24.08 -18.07
N TYR A 239 -11.02 -23.51 -17.37
CA TYR A 239 -11.07 -22.10 -17.02
C TYR A 239 -10.98 -21.92 -15.50
N LYS A 240 -10.18 -20.94 -15.08
CA LYS A 240 -9.98 -20.53 -13.69
C LYS A 240 -10.18 -19.01 -13.64
N PRO A 241 -11.16 -18.49 -12.89
CA PRO A 241 -11.29 -17.04 -12.72
C PRO A 241 -10.03 -16.45 -12.06
N ILE A 242 -9.57 -15.30 -12.58
CA ILE A 242 -8.34 -14.64 -12.14
C ILE A 242 -8.69 -13.25 -11.57
N PRO A 243 -8.23 -12.89 -10.35
CA PRO A 243 -8.48 -11.56 -9.77
C PRO A 243 -7.98 -10.40 -10.64
N ALA A 244 -6.90 -10.61 -11.41
CA ALA A 244 -6.31 -9.60 -12.28
C ALA A 244 -7.27 -9.09 -13.37
N THR A 245 -8.25 -9.91 -13.78
CA THR A 245 -9.28 -9.52 -14.76
C THR A 245 -10.54 -8.95 -14.10
N GLY A 246 -10.53 -8.77 -12.77
CA GLY A 246 -11.65 -8.32 -11.97
C GLY A 246 -12.46 -9.46 -11.34
N ASN A 247 -13.15 -9.17 -10.24
CA ASN A 247 -13.99 -10.17 -9.55
C ASN A 247 -15.33 -10.44 -10.25
N PHE A 248 -15.76 -9.55 -11.14
CA PHE A 248 -16.90 -9.74 -12.03
C PHE A 248 -16.38 -10.07 -13.42
N GLN A 249 -16.85 -11.17 -14.00
CA GLN A 249 -16.41 -11.63 -15.32
C GLN A 249 -17.59 -12.17 -16.12
N HIS A 250 -17.47 -12.21 -17.44
CA HIS A 250 -18.46 -12.82 -18.33
C HIS A 250 -17.79 -13.71 -19.37
N ILE A 251 -18.47 -14.79 -19.74
CA ILE A 251 -17.94 -15.83 -20.61
C ILE A 251 -19.04 -16.43 -21.48
N VAL A 252 -18.67 -16.79 -22.70
CA VAL A 252 -19.54 -17.55 -23.61
C VAL A 252 -19.12 -19.02 -23.62
N ASN A 253 -20.01 -19.92 -23.20
CA ASN A 253 -19.79 -21.36 -23.33
C ASN A 253 -20.15 -21.84 -24.74
N ASN A 254 -19.16 -22.26 -25.51
CA ASN A 254 -19.28 -22.84 -26.85
C ASN A 254 -18.66 -24.25 -26.95
N GLY A 255 -18.52 -24.96 -25.83
CA GLY A 255 -18.05 -26.34 -25.84
C GLY A 255 -17.83 -26.92 -24.45
N ALA A 256 -17.70 -28.24 -24.37
CA ALA A 256 -17.52 -28.89 -23.07
C ALA A 256 -16.18 -28.50 -22.44
N HIS A 257 -16.21 -28.01 -21.20
CA HIS A 257 -15.01 -27.57 -20.50
C HIS A 257 -15.15 -27.70 -18.98
N THR A 258 -14.04 -27.48 -18.27
CA THR A 258 -13.99 -27.51 -16.81
C THR A 258 -13.91 -26.10 -16.25
N LEU A 259 -14.82 -25.75 -15.33
CA LEU A 259 -14.65 -24.59 -14.45
C LEU A 259 -13.95 -25.06 -13.18
N SER A 260 -12.77 -24.52 -12.96
CA SER A 260 -11.92 -24.84 -11.81
C SER A 260 -11.94 -23.70 -10.80
N PRO A 261 -11.71 -23.98 -9.50
CA PRO A 261 -11.55 -22.93 -8.51
C PRO A 261 -10.35 -22.02 -8.85
N PRO A 262 -10.46 -20.71 -8.57
CA PRO A 262 -9.35 -19.76 -8.63
C PRO A 262 -8.18 -20.21 -7.76
N ASP A 263 -6.96 -19.88 -8.19
CA ASP A 263 -5.75 -20.18 -7.42
C ASP A 263 -5.60 -19.24 -6.21
N ALA A 264 -6.07 -17.99 -6.35
CA ALA A 264 -6.07 -17.00 -5.27
C ALA A 264 -7.38 -17.05 -4.46
N PRO A 265 -7.32 -16.85 -3.12
CA PRO A 265 -8.51 -16.64 -2.30
C PRO A 265 -9.28 -15.39 -2.74
N GLY A 266 -10.61 -15.46 -2.70
CA GLY A 266 -11.47 -14.36 -3.09
C GLY A 266 -12.91 -14.77 -3.39
N SER A 267 -13.73 -13.78 -3.71
CA SER A 267 -15.11 -13.96 -4.18
C SER A 267 -15.23 -13.45 -5.60
N PHE A 268 -15.81 -14.27 -6.48
CA PHE A 268 -15.96 -13.99 -7.90
C PHE A 268 -17.41 -14.23 -8.32
N VAL A 269 -17.86 -13.44 -9.28
CA VAL A 269 -19.15 -13.60 -9.94
C VAL A 269 -18.88 -13.71 -11.43
N VAL A 270 -19.18 -14.87 -12.01
CA VAL A 270 -18.99 -15.11 -13.44
C VAL A 270 -20.34 -15.30 -14.11
N GLU A 271 -20.68 -14.43 -15.05
CA GLU A 271 -21.83 -14.61 -15.93
C GLU A 271 -21.47 -15.58 -17.05
N TYR A 272 -22.20 -16.69 -17.12
CA TYR A 272 -22.08 -17.69 -18.17
C TYR A 272 -23.25 -17.53 -19.14
N THR A 273 -22.94 -17.24 -20.40
CA THR A 273 -23.92 -17.28 -21.50
C THR A 273 -23.62 -18.48 -22.39
N ASN A 274 -24.61 -19.34 -22.61
CA ASN A 274 -24.46 -20.47 -23.53
C ASN A 274 -24.60 -20.03 -24.98
N GLY A 275 -23.56 -20.24 -25.78
CA GLY A 275 -23.61 -20.03 -27.22
C GLY A 275 -24.24 -21.23 -27.96
N ALA A 276 -24.20 -21.19 -29.29
CA ALA A 276 -24.85 -22.20 -30.14
C ALA A 276 -24.29 -23.61 -29.97
N SER A 277 -23.02 -23.73 -29.57
CA SER A 277 -22.33 -25.01 -29.36
C SER A 277 -22.06 -25.29 -27.87
N ALA A 278 -22.88 -24.75 -26.97
CA ALA A 278 -22.70 -24.93 -25.54
C ALA A 278 -22.57 -26.43 -25.17
N GLY A 279 -21.54 -26.74 -24.39
CA GLY A 279 -21.26 -28.10 -23.93
C GLY A 279 -21.39 -28.25 -22.41
N ALA A 280 -21.19 -29.47 -21.92
CA ALA A 280 -21.26 -29.76 -20.50
C ALA A 280 -20.20 -28.98 -19.71
N LEU A 281 -20.58 -28.48 -18.54
CA LEU A 281 -19.67 -27.80 -17.60
C LEU A 281 -19.28 -28.76 -16.48
N THR A 282 -17.98 -29.06 -16.37
CA THR A 282 -17.44 -29.88 -15.27
C THR A 282 -16.97 -28.99 -14.14
N THR A 283 -17.39 -29.29 -12.90
CA THR A 283 -17.11 -28.48 -11.70
C THR A 283 -16.50 -29.29 -10.55
N SER A 284 -15.96 -30.49 -10.84
CA SER A 284 -15.41 -31.42 -9.85
C SER A 284 -14.20 -30.88 -9.07
N GLY A 285 -13.57 -29.79 -9.53
CA GLY A 285 -12.50 -29.11 -8.79
C GLY A 285 -12.99 -28.32 -7.57
N PHE A 286 -14.29 -28.07 -7.42
CA PHE A 286 -14.84 -27.39 -6.25
C PHE A 286 -15.11 -28.37 -5.11
N ALA A 287 -14.74 -27.98 -3.88
CA ALA A 287 -15.03 -28.79 -2.68
C ALA A 287 -16.53 -28.93 -2.43
N LYS A 288 -17.33 -27.93 -2.82
CA LYS A 288 -18.78 -27.98 -2.76
C LYS A 288 -19.40 -27.20 -3.92
N VAL A 289 -20.40 -27.81 -4.56
CA VAL A 289 -21.27 -27.17 -5.55
C VAL A 289 -22.70 -27.14 -5.01
N THR A 290 -23.38 -26.00 -5.13
CA THR A 290 -24.78 -25.81 -4.74
C THR A 290 -25.55 -25.03 -5.80
N GLY A 291 -26.87 -24.93 -5.64
CA GLY A 291 -27.74 -24.17 -6.54
C GLY A 291 -28.37 -25.02 -7.64
N ALA A 292 -28.72 -24.36 -8.74
CA ALA A 292 -29.39 -24.99 -9.87
C ALA A 292 -28.44 -25.91 -10.65
N SER A 293 -29.03 -26.93 -11.30
CA SER A 293 -28.29 -27.76 -12.24
C SER A 293 -27.93 -26.95 -13.49
N TYR A 294 -26.66 -27.02 -13.90
CA TYR A 294 -26.22 -26.42 -15.14
C TYR A 294 -26.84 -27.15 -16.35
N THR A 295 -27.35 -26.40 -17.32
CA THR A 295 -27.84 -26.95 -18.59
C THR A 295 -27.09 -26.31 -19.75
N ALA A 296 -26.73 -27.11 -20.74
CA ALA A 296 -25.97 -26.68 -21.93
C ALA A 296 -26.88 -26.20 -23.08
N THR A 297 -28.09 -25.73 -22.77
CA THR A 297 -29.01 -25.23 -23.81
C THR A 297 -28.52 -23.87 -24.31
N ALA A 298 -28.50 -23.70 -25.63
CA ALA A 298 -28.12 -22.44 -26.25
C ALA A 298 -29.03 -21.29 -25.78
N GLY A 299 -28.43 -20.14 -25.50
CA GLY A 299 -29.13 -18.95 -25.00
C GLY A 299 -29.32 -18.91 -23.48
N HIS A 300 -29.23 -20.05 -22.77
CA HIS A 300 -29.36 -20.05 -21.32
C HIS A 300 -28.25 -19.23 -20.65
N LYS A 301 -28.63 -18.47 -19.63
CA LYS A 301 -27.72 -17.66 -18.81
C LYS A 301 -27.67 -18.12 -17.36
N PHE A 302 -26.49 -18.00 -16.76
CA PHE A 302 -26.23 -18.39 -15.38
C PHE A 302 -25.30 -17.38 -14.69
N LEU A 303 -25.52 -17.14 -13.40
CA LEU A 303 -24.54 -16.52 -12.52
C LEU A 303 -23.86 -17.58 -11.68
N MET A 304 -22.53 -17.60 -11.76
CA MET A 304 -21.67 -18.48 -10.98
C MET A 304 -21.04 -17.67 -9.85
N PHE A 305 -21.49 -17.91 -8.62
CA PHE A 305 -20.88 -17.30 -7.44
C PHE A 305 -19.82 -18.24 -6.90
N ILE A 306 -18.57 -17.81 -6.96
CA ILE A 306 -17.42 -18.59 -6.56
C ILE A 306 -16.79 -17.96 -5.34
N THR A 307 -16.58 -18.75 -4.29
CA THR A 307 -15.83 -18.33 -3.11
C THR A 307 -14.69 -19.31 -2.87
N ARG A 308 -13.47 -18.78 -2.80
CA ARG A 308 -12.25 -19.53 -2.49
C ARG A 308 -11.62 -18.96 -1.22
N THR A 309 -11.42 -19.81 -0.22
CA THR A 309 -10.56 -19.49 0.94
C THR A 309 -9.20 -20.16 0.75
N ASN A 310 -8.33 -20.17 1.77
CA ASN A 310 -7.07 -20.90 1.67
C ASN A 310 -7.28 -22.41 1.49
N SER A 311 -8.30 -22.99 2.13
CA SER A 311 -8.48 -24.44 2.24
C SER A 311 -9.74 -25.00 1.56
N ALA A 312 -10.77 -24.17 1.32
CA ALA A 312 -12.03 -24.61 0.72
C ALA A 312 -12.38 -23.82 -0.54
N SER A 313 -13.18 -24.42 -1.41
CA SER A 313 -13.74 -23.79 -2.61
C SER A 313 -15.23 -24.13 -2.74
N HIS A 314 -16.04 -23.11 -3.00
CA HIS A 314 -17.49 -23.26 -3.16
C HIS A 314 -17.93 -22.60 -4.46
N LEU A 315 -18.80 -23.29 -5.20
CA LEU A 315 -19.51 -22.77 -6.35
C LEU A 315 -21.02 -22.82 -6.08
N HIS A 316 -21.69 -21.70 -6.27
CA HIS A 316 -23.15 -21.63 -6.31
C HIS A 316 -23.62 -21.22 -7.70
N ILE A 317 -24.50 -22.02 -8.29
CA ILE A 317 -25.03 -21.80 -9.64
C ILE A 317 -26.45 -21.24 -9.53
N GLN A 318 -26.67 -20.05 -10.07
CA GLN A 318 -27.99 -19.45 -10.21
C GLN A 318 -28.37 -19.40 -11.70
N ALA A 319 -29.45 -20.07 -12.07
CA ALA A 319 -30.01 -19.95 -13.42
C ALA A 319 -30.75 -18.61 -13.57
N LEU A 320 -30.53 -17.92 -14.69
CA LEU A 320 -31.19 -16.66 -15.06
C LEU A 320 -32.26 -16.83 -16.15
N GLN A 321 -32.29 -18.01 -16.79
CA GLN A 321 -33.09 -18.37 -17.97
C GLN A 321 -32.54 -17.78 -19.27
#